data_AF-A0A183CC28-F1
#
_entry.id   AF-A0A183CC28-F1
#
_cell.length_a   1.000
_cell.length_b   1.000
_cell.length_c   1.000
_cell.angle_alpha   90.00
_cell.angle_beta   90.00
_cell.angle_gamma   90.00
#
_symmetry.space_group_name_H-M   'P 1'
#
loop_
_entity.id
_entity.type
_entity.pdbx_description
1 polymer ?
#
loop_
_entity_poly.entity_id
_entity_poly.type
_entity_poly.pdbx_seq_one_letter_code
_entity_poly.pdbx_strand_id
1 'polypeptide(L)'
;MANDPFFVQNPMEQQMAVITPAFPLQNASKMVTHSTAKIIRRELIEGLNRIRAMKMENNFDWAKLLNHSVPFLDKYDQFIVINCMAESSVGGDNFCQFVDGRIRLQIVDSINVENKENIVVETQLFPDVYRHDCLLSKQFVKTSFRTNVCKMWIVGIKLAQNILDECNIATEIGKLKVELKSILVTRHELIARGANIFE
;
A
#
# COMPACT_ATOMS: atom_id res chain seq x y z
N MET A 1 28.28 -21.01 13.22
CA MET A 1 26.94 -21.38 12.73
C MET A 1 27.03 -21.37 11.21
N ALA A 2 26.93 -22.56 10.61
CA ALA A 2 27.20 -22.76 9.18
C ALA A 2 26.11 -22.13 8.32
N ASN A 3 26.51 -21.59 7.16
CA ASN A 3 25.63 -21.05 6.14
C ASN A 3 24.68 -22.14 5.64
N ASP A 4 23.42 -22.08 6.09
CA ASP A 4 22.36 -22.92 5.57
C ASP A 4 21.93 -22.39 4.19
N PRO A 5 22.10 -23.17 3.10
CA PRO A 5 21.78 -22.74 1.74
C PRO A 5 20.27 -22.46 1.51
N PHE A 6 19.39 -22.85 2.45
CA PHE A 6 17.96 -22.55 2.38
C PHE A 6 17.59 -21.17 2.95
N PHE A 7 18.47 -20.56 3.74
CA PHE A 7 18.31 -19.19 4.18
C PHE A 7 19.13 -18.28 3.26
N VAL A 8 18.47 -17.71 2.26
CA VAL A 8 19.06 -16.66 1.44
C VAL A 8 19.61 -15.58 2.37
N GLN A 9 20.91 -15.30 2.26
CA GLN A 9 21.65 -14.29 3.03
C GLN A 9 21.28 -12.85 2.60
N ASN A 10 20.03 -12.58 2.26
CA ASN A 10 19.62 -11.22 1.94
C ASN A 10 19.01 -10.61 3.22
N PRO A 11 19.77 -9.80 3.99
CA PRO A 11 19.27 -9.16 5.21
C PRO A 11 18.03 -8.28 4.95
N MET A 12 17.76 -7.90 3.70
CA MET A 12 16.52 -7.21 3.31
C MET A 12 15.26 -8.09 3.45
N GLU A 13 15.37 -9.42 3.40
CA GLU A 13 14.22 -10.35 3.44
C GLU A 13 13.69 -10.65 4.86
N GLN A 14 14.35 -10.16 5.92
CA GLN A 14 14.05 -10.57 7.30
C GLN A 14 13.60 -9.44 8.21
N GLN A 15 12.77 -8.53 7.71
CA GLN A 15 12.27 -7.47 8.58
C GLN A 15 11.25 -7.94 9.62
N MET A 16 10.47 -8.97 9.30
CA MET A 16 9.46 -9.57 10.19
C MET A 16 9.26 -11.07 9.90
N ALA A 17 10.31 -11.89 9.95
CA ALA A 17 10.23 -13.30 9.55
C ALA A 17 9.21 -14.11 10.36
N VAL A 18 8.32 -14.83 9.65
CA VAL A 18 7.36 -15.79 10.23
C VAL A 18 7.57 -17.12 9.52
N ILE A 19 8.18 -18.08 10.20
CA ILE A 19 8.62 -19.34 9.59
C ILE A 19 7.53 -20.39 9.70
N THR A 20 7.21 -21.03 8.57
CA THR A 20 6.26 -22.16 8.53
C THR A 20 6.84 -23.37 9.26
N PRO A 21 6.06 -24.10 10.07
CA PRO A 21 6.58 -25.21 10.87
C PRO A 21 6.87 -26.48 10.06
N ALA A 22 6.27 -26.63 8.87
CA ALA A 22 6.44 -27.80 8.00
C ALA A 22 7.70 -27.66 7.13
N PHE A 23 8.39 -28.77 6.89
CA PHE A 23 9.55 -28.85 5.99
C PHE A 23 9.11 -28.91 4.51
N PRO A 24 9.77 -28.18 3.58
CA PRO A 24 10.87 -27.24 3.82
C PRO A 24 10.39 -25.96 4.51
N LEU A 25 11.21 -25.43 5.43
CA LEU A 25 10.93 -24.19 6.14
C LEU A 25 10.83 -23.04 5.14
N GLN A 26 9.80 -22.21 5.27
CA GLN A 26 9.58 -21.04 4.42
C GLN A 26 9.22 -19.82 5.26
N ASN A 27 9.68 -18.64 4.82
CA ASN A 27 9.25 -17.38 5.41
C ASN A 27 7.88 -16.98 4.81
N ALA A 28 6.82 -17.08 5.60
CA ALA A 28 5.47 -16.70 5.21
C ALA A 28 5.29 -15.18 5.03
N SER A 29 6.16 -14.37 5.65
CA SER A 29 6.12 -12.91 5.61
C SER A 29 7.19 -12.31 4.68
N LYS A 30 7.64 -13.07 3.67
CA LYS A 30 8.65 -12.63 2.69
C LYS A 30 8.31 -11.34 1.92
N MET A 31 7.04 -10.95 1.87
CA MET A 31 6.57 -9.74 1.17
C MET A 31 6.50 -8.50 2.08
N VAL A 32 6.90 -8.62 3.34
CA VAL A 32 6.92 -7.48 4.27
C VAL A 32 8.11 -6.57 3.93
N THR A 33 7.80 -5.32 3.59
CA THR A 33 8.72 -4.21 3.32
C THR A 33 9.00 -3.37 4.57
N HIS A 34 10.01 -2.48 4.51
CA HIS A 34 10.41 -1.62 5.63
C HIS A 34 9.24 -0.80 6.16
N SER A 35 8.52 -0.16 5.24
CA SER A 35 7.33 0.59 5.57
C SER A 35 6.25 -0.29 6.20
N THR A 36 5.91 -1.43 5.58
CA THR A 36 4.85 -2.29 6.13
C THR A 36 5.22 -2.87 7.48
N ALA A 37 6.50 -3.19 7.71
CA ALA A 37 6.99 -3.67 9.00
C ALA A 37 6.84 -2.59 10.10
N LYS A 38 7.16 -1.34 9.77
CA LYS A 38 6.97 -0.19 10.66
C LYS A 38 5.50 0.03 11.01
N ILE A 39 4.61 -0.06 10.01
CA ILE A 39 3.17 0.06 10.20
C ILE A 39 2.65 -1.06 11.12
N ILE A 40 2.98 -2.32 10.84
CA ILE A 40 2.55 -3.47 11.65
C ILE A 40 3.01 -3.29 13.11
N ARG A 41 4.27 -2.91 13.34
CA ARG A 41 4.78 -2.66 14.69
C ARG A 41 4.02 -1.54 15.40
N ARG A 42 3.73 -0.44 14.71
CA ARG A 42 2.97 0.68 15.27
C ARG A 42 1.57 0.24 15.70
N GLU A 43 0.85 -0.46 14.83
CA GLU A 43 -0.50 -0.95 15.11
C GLU A 43 -0.51 -1.98 16.25
N LEU A 44 0.51 -2.84 16.37
CA LEU A 44 0.67 -3.77 17.50
C LEU A 44 0.90 -3.05 18.83
N ILE A 45 1.75 -2.01 18.85
CA ILE A 45 1.99 -1.19 20.04
C ILE A 45 0.71 -0.45 20.46
N GLU A 46 0.01 0.13 19.49
CA GLU A 46 -1.24 0.84 19.73
C GLU A 46 -2.32 -0.10 20.29
N GLY A 47 -2.49 -1.27 19.68
CA GLY A 47 -3.40 -2.31 20.18
C GLY A 47 -3.07 -2.74 21.61
N LEU A 48 -1.79 -2.95 21.93
CA LEU A 48 -1.36 -3.29 23.29
C LEU A 48 -1.68 -2.20 24.30
N ASN A 49 -1.45 -0.93 23.94
CA ASN A 49 -1.76 0.21 24.81
C ASN A 49 -3.27 0.29 25.10
N ARG A 50 -4.12 0.05 24.10
CA ARG A 50 -5.58 0.03 24.29
C ARG A 50 -6.02 -1.13 25.18
N ILE A 51 -5.49 -2.33 24.97
CA ILE A 51 -5.76 -3.50 25.83
C ILE A 51 -5.41 -3.19 27.29
N ARG A 52 -4.27 -2.52 27.53
CA ARG A 52 -3.85 -2.10 28.88
C ARG A 52 -4.80 -1.06 29.48
N ALA A 53 -5.21 -0.05 28.72
CA ALA A 53 -6.15 0.97 29.17
C ALA A 53 -7.50 0.36 29.56
N MET A 54 -8.08 -0.49 28.70
CA MET A 54 -9.35 -1.18 28.98
C MET A 54 -9.28 -2.08 30.22
N LYS A 55 -8.13 -2.72 30.45
CA LYS A 55 -7.89 -3.51 31.66
C LYS A 55 -7.85 -2.64 32.92
N MET A 56 -7.26 -1.44 32.86
CA MET A 56 -7.23 -0.50 34.00
C MET A 56 -8.61 0.05 34.34
N GLU A 57 -9.43 0.31 33.32
CA GLU A 57 -10.81 0.79 33.46
C GLU A 57 -11.81 -0.32 33.84
N ASN A 58 -11.35 -1.57 33.92
CA ASN A 58 -12.17 -2.78 34.11
C ASN A 58 -13.34 -2.88 33.10
N ASN A 59 -13.15 -2.31 31.91
CA ASN A 59 -14.16 -2.16 30.86
C ASN A 59 -13.60 -2.70 29.55
N PHE A 60 -13.57 -4.03 29.45
CA PHE A 60 -13.00 -4.71 28.30
C PHE A 60 -14.04 -4.88 27.19
N ASP A 61 -13.86 -4.14 26.10
CA ASP A 61 -14.75 -4.17 24.94
C ASP A 61 -13.96 -4.42 23.65
N TRP A 62 -14.15 -5.60 23.06
CA TRP A 62 -13.50 -5.98 21.80
C TRP A 62 -13.90 -5.07 20.64
N ALA A 63 -15.10 -4.49 20.64
CA ALA A 63 -15.54 -3.58 19.59
C ALA A 63 -14.69 -2.31 19.59
N LYS A 64 -14.27 -1.80 20.76
CA LYS A 64 -13.37 -0.64 20.85
C LYS A 64 -11.97 -0.94 20.29
N LEU A 65 -11.51 -2.18 20.38
CA LEU A 65 -10.22 -2.58 19.80
C LEU A 65 -10.32 -2.69 18.27
N LEU A 66 -11.38 -3.35 17.78
CA LEU A 66 -11.52 -3.72 16.37
C LEU A 66 -12.10 -2.61 15.49
N ASN A 67 -13.01 -1.79 16.00
CA ASN A 67 -13.69 -0.76 15.21
C ASN A 67 -12.97 0.59 15.20
N HIS A 68 -11.96 0.76 16.05
CA HIS A 68 -11.21 2.01 16.15
C HIS A 68 -10.01 1.97 15.19
N SER A 69 -10.30 2.10 13.90
CA SER A 69 -9.30 2.37 12.87
C SER A 69 -9.45 3.82 12.39
N VAL A 70 -8.33 4.54 12.34
CA VAL A 70 -8.29 5.84 11.67
C VAL A 70 -8.56 5.59 10.18
N PRO A 71 -9.51 6.30 9.54
CA PRO A 71 -9.77 6.14 8.11
C PRO A 71 -8.46 6.27 7.32
N PHE A 72 -8.26 5.41 6.33
CA PHE A 72 -6.98 5.35 5.62
C PHE A 72 -6.58 6.68 4.97
N LEU A 73 -7.56 7.41 4.42
CA LEU A 73 -7.34 8.74 3.85
C LEU A 73 -6.86 9.79 4.85
N ASP A 74 -7.08 9.57 6.15
CA ASP A 74 -6.65 10.48 7.20
C ASP A 74 -5.25 10.14 7.71
N LYS A 75 -4.70 8.98 7.31
CA LYS A 75 -3.34 8.55 7.69
C LYS A 75 -2.25 9.18 6.83
N TYR A 76 -2.57 9.68 5.63
CA TYR A 76 -1.62 10.17 4.63
C TYR A 76 -2.09 11.47 3.96
N ASP A 77 -1.15 12.32 3.56
CA ASP A 77 -1.46 13.58 2.87
C ASP A 77 -1.43 13.44 1.34
N GLN A 78 -0.63 12.49 0.84
CA GLN A 78 -0.41 12.23 -0.56
C GLN A 78 -0.68 10.77 -0.91
N PHE A 79 -1.21 10.56 -2.11
CA PHE A 79 -1.65 9.24 -2.57
C PHE A 79 -1.27 9.01 -4.02
N ILE A 80 -0.81 7.80 -4.32
CA ILE A 80 -0.76 7.28 -5.69
C ILE A 80 -2.02 6.47 -5.92
N VAL A 81 -2.77 6.85 -6.96
CA VAL A 81 -3.89 6.05 -7.47
C VAL A 81 -3.38 5.25 -8.67
N ILE A 82 -3.51 3.94 -8.58
CA ILE A 82 -3.19 3.01 -9.66
C ILE A 82 -4.51 2.53 -10.23
N ASN A 83 -4.72 2.72 -11.53
CA ASN A 83 -5.95 2.31 -12.18
C ASN A 83 -5.66 1.29 -13.29
N CYS A 84 -6.26 0.11 -13.15
CA CYS A 84 -6.29 -0.93 -14.17
C CYS A 84 -7.63 -0.89 -14.91
N MET A 85 -7.58 -0.79 -16.23
CA MET A 85 -8.77 -0.70 -17.08
C MET A 85 -8.65 -1.65 -18.25
N ALA A 86 -9.77 -2.26 -18.62
CA ALA A 86 -9.85 -3.15 -19.76
C ALA A 86 -11.18 -3.02 -20.50
N GLU A 87 -11.14 -3.40 -21.78
CA GLU A 87 -12.32 -3.44 -22.66
C GLU A 87 -13.17 -4.70 -22.47
N SER A 88 -12.59 -5.82 -22.02
CA SER A 88 -13.32 -7.06 -21.72
C SER A 88 -13.17 -7.46 -20.26
N SER A 89 -14.19 -8.11 -19.70
CA SER A 89 -14.18 -8.55 -18.29
C SER A 89 -13.17 -9.67 -18.03
N VAL A 90 -13.20 -10.73 -18.84
CA VAL A 90 -12.31 -11.89 -18.68
C VAL A 90 -10.83 -11.51 -18.88
N GLY A 91 -10.52 -10.69 -19.89
CA GLY A 91 -9.17 -10.18 -20.09
C GLY A 91 -8.75 -9.18 -19.01
N GLY A 92 -9.69 -8.34 -18.58
CA GLY A 92 -9.47 -7.34 -17.55
C GLY A 92 -9.16 -7.93 -16.19
N ASP A 93 -9.83 -9.00 -15.77
CA ASP A 93 -9.56 -9.63 -14.49
C ASP A 93 -8.16 -10.23 -14.42
N ASN A 94 -7.75 -10.96 -15.45
CA ASN A 94 -6.41 -11.54 -15.54
C ASN A 94 -5.33 -10.45 -15.58
N PHE A 95 -5.56 -9.39 -16.38
CA PHE A 95 -4.64 -8.26 -16.46
C PHE A 95 -4.52 -7.53 -15.12
N CYS A 96 -5.64 -7.20 -14.47
CA CYS A 96 -5.62 -6.51 -13.20
C CYS A 96 -5.07 -7.37 -12.06
N GLN A 97 -5.26 -8.70 -12.09
CA GLN A 97 -4.61 -9.62 -11.16
C GLN A 97 -3.08 -9.64 -11.36
N PHE A 98 -2.62 -9.60 -12.61
CA PHE A 98 -1.20 -9.44 -12.91
C PHE A 98 -0.65 -8.11 -12.37
N VAL A 99 -1.41 -7.02 -12.53
CA VAL A 99 -1.07 -5.70 -11.95
C VAL A 99 -0.98 -5.77 -10.43
N ASP A 100 -1.95 -6.37 -9.73
CA ASP A 100 -1.94 -6.52 -8.26
C ASP A 100 -0.66 -7.19 -7.73
N GLY A 101 -0.23 -8.27 -8.40
CA GLY A 101 1.00 -8.97 -8.05
C GLY A 101 2.27 -8.14 -8.25
N ARG A 102 2.25 -7.18 -9.19
CA ARG A 102 3.38 -6.30 -9.49
C ARG A 102 3.42 -5.06 -8.61
N ILE A 103 2.27 -4.47 -8.26
CA ILE A 103 2.20 -3.28 -7.41
C ILE A 103 3.01 -3.49 -6.12
N ARG A 104 2.86 -4.66 -5.48
CA ARG A 104 3.58 -4.99 -4.25
C ARG A 104 5.09 -5.03 -4.46
N LEU A 105 5.55 -5.68 -5.52
CA LEU A 105 6.99 -5.76 -5.85
C LEU A 105 7.55 -4.37 -6.20
N GLN A 106 6.83 -3.58 -7.00
CA GLN A 106 7.27 -2.23 -7.37
C GLN A 106 7.30 -1.28 -6.17
N ILE A 107 6.37 -1.39 -5.22
CA ILE A 107 6.44 -0.63 -3.95
C ILE A 107 7.71 -1.00 -3.17
N VAL A 108 8.10 -2.28 -3.15
CA VAL A 108 9.36 -2.74 -2.52
C VAL A 108 10.56 -2.14 -3.25
N ASP A 109 10.62 -2.30 -4.57
CA ASP A 109 11.82 -2.05 -5.38
C ASP A 109 12.05 -0.57 -5.70
N SER A 110 11.00 0.26 -5.79
CA SER A 110 11.13 1.64 -6.26
C SER A 110 10.91 2.71 -5.19
N ILE A 111 10.03 2.45 -4.21
CA ILE A 111 9.66 3.48 -3.21
C ILE A 111 10.30 3.21 -1.84
N ASN A 112 10.50 1.95 -1.46
CA ASN A 112 11.10 1.58 -0.17
C ASN A 112 12.63 1.50 -0.19
N VAL A 113 13.28 1.97 -1.25
CA VAL A 113 14.74 2.01 -1.29
C VAL A 113 15.23 3.02 -0.25
N GLU A 114 15.97 2.54 0.75
CA GLU A 114 16.81 3.34 1.64
C GLU A 114 17.94 4.03 0.84
N ASN A 115 17.61 4.78 -0.20
CA ASN A 115 18.55 5.68 -0.84
C ASN A 115 18.78 6.86 0.11
N LYS A 116 20.04 7.27 0.19
CA LYS A 116 20.64 8.27 1.10
C LYS A 116 19.91 9.62 1.24
N GLU A 117 18.86 9.86 0.47
CA GLU A 117 18.10 11.11 0.42
C GLU A 117 16.82 11.11 1.27
N ASN A 118 16.41 9.97 1.88
CA ASN A 118 15.31 9.89 2.85
C ASN A 118 13.99 10.57 2.40
N ILE A 119 13.65 10.51 1.10
CA ILE A 119 12.51 11.28 0.56
C ILE A 119 11.17 10.68 0.99
N VAL A 120 11.04 9.34 0.95
CA VAL A 120 9.82 8.62 1.32
C VAL A 120 10.02 7.86 2.62
N VAL A 121 9.20 8.18 3.62
CA VAL A 121 9.31 7.67 5.00
C VAL A 121 8.38 6.49 5.26
N GLU A 122 7.24 6.46 4.58
CA GLU A 122 6.24 5.41 4.74
C GLU A 122 5.38 5.30 3.47
N THR A 123 5.17 4.08 3.01
CA THR A 123 4.19 3.71 1.98
C THR A 123 3.25 2.62 2.46
N GLN A 124 1.95 2.78 2.24
CA GLN A 124 0.97 1.76 2.54
C GLN A 124 0.03 1.55 1.36
N LEU A 125 -0.06 0.31 0.86
CA LEU A 125 -1.11 -0.08 -0.07
C LEU A 125 -2.40 -0.33 0.73
N PHE A 126 -3.48 0.32 0.33
CA PHE A 126 -4.79 0.03 0.89
C PHE A 126 -5.33 -1.28 0.31
N PRO A 127 -5.69 -2.26 1.15
CA PRO A 127 -6.05 -3.59 0.68
C PRO A 127 -7.41 -3.66 -0.03
N ASP A 128 -8.31 -2.69 0.22
CA ASP A 128 -9.76 -2.85 -0.07
C ASP A 128 -10.38 -1.85 -1.06
N VAL A 129 -9.61 -1.08 -1.86
CA VAL A 129 -10.24 -0.23 -2.91
C VAL A 129 -10.53 -1.03 -4.18
N TYR A 130 -11.09 -2.22 -4.04
CA TYR A 130 -11.53 -2.99 -5.19
C TYR A 130 -12.90 -2.48 -5.65
N ARG A 131 -12.90 -1.67 -6.70
CA ARG A 131 -14.12 -1.17 -7.34
C ARG A 131 -14.15 -1.59 -8.80
N HIS A 132 -15.21 -2.29 -9.18
CA HIS A 132 -15.49 -2.65 -10.57
C HIS A 132 -15.99 -1.45 -11.39
N ASP A 133 -16.43 -0.39 -10.72
CA ASP A 133 -16.95 0.85 -11.30
C ASP A 133 -15.85 1.93 -11.41
N CYS A 134 -15.70 2.44 -12.63
CA CYS A 134 -14.69 3.44 -12.97
C CYS A 134 -15.25 4.85 -12.70
N LEU A 135 -15.21 5.28 -11.42
CA LEU A 135 -15.65 6.64 -11.03
C LEU A 135 -14.54 7.70 -11.10
N LEU A 136 -13.35 7.35 -11.59
CA LEU A 136 -12.29 8.33 -11.82
C LEU A 136 -12.69 9.28 -12.95
N SER A 137 -12.72 10.58 -12.65
CA SER A 137 -13.01 11.63 -13.63
C SER A 137 -12.17 11.44 -14.90
N LYS A 138 -12.80 11.64 -16.07
CA LYS A 138 -12.17 11.61 -17.40
C LYS A 138 -10.96 12.58 -17.52
N GLN A 139 -10.82 13.50 -16.57
CA GLN A 139 -9.67 14.41 -16.48
C GLN A 139 -8.38 13.69 -16.08
N PHE A 140 -8.48 12.63 -15.28
CA PHE A 140 -7.35 11.81 -14.85
C PHE A 140 -7.07 10.67 -15.84
N VAL A 141 -8.11 10.21 -16.53
CA VAL A 141 -8.05 9.02 -17.36
C VAL A 141 -8.49 9.36 -18.79
N LYS A 142 -7.52 9.36 -19.71
CA LYS A 142 -7.78 9.36 -21.16
C LYS A 142 -7.56 7.94 -21.69
N THR A 143 -8.65 7.26 -22.05
CA THR A 143 -8.61 5.98 -22.79
C THR A 143 -9.10 6.19 -24.22
N SER A 144 -8.53 5.42 -25.15
CA SER A 144 -8.98 5.36 -26.55
C SER A 144 -10.06 4.30 -26.79
N PHE A 145 -10.42 3.55 -25.75
CA PHE A 145 -11.34 2.41 -25.81
C PHE A 145 -12.47 2.55 -24.78
N ARG A 146 -13.59 1.86 -25.04
CA ARG A 146 -14.72 1.78 -24.11
C ARG A 146 -14.33 0.89 -22.93
N THR A 147 -14.19 1.48 -21.75
CA THR A 147 -13.82 0.76 -20.53
C THR A 147 -15.04 0.02 -19.98
N ASN A 148 -14.99 -1.31 -19.95
CA ASN A 148 -16.08 -2.13 -19.39
C ASN A 148 -15.74 -2.66 -17.99
N VAL A 149 -14.44 -2.82 -17.68
CA VAL A 149 -13.97 -3.22 -16.35
C VAL A 149 -12.84 -2.30 -15.91
N CYS A 150 -12.89 -1.93 -14.63
CA CYS A 150 -11.97 -1.03 -13.97
C CYS A 150 -11.64 -1.61 -12.60
N LYS A 151 -10.41 -1.44 -12.14
CA LYS A 151 -9.98 -1.75 -10.77
C LYS A 151 -8.98 -0.69 -10.33
N MET A 152 -9.12 -0.24 -9.09
CA MET A 152 -8.29 0.81 -8.55
C MET A 152 -7.51 0.29 -7.35
N TRP A 153 -6.36 0.89 -7.08
CA TRP A 153 -5.62 0.73 -5.84
C TRP A 153 -5.16 2.09 -5.38
N ILE A 154 -5.10 2.27 -4.06
CA ILE A 154 -4.62 3.50 -3.44
C ILE A 154 -3.40 3.16 -2.61
N VAL A 155 -2.30 3.88 -2.87
CA VAL A 155 -1.07 3.81 -2.09
C VAL A 155 -0.92 5.14 -1.35
N GLY A 156 -0.99 5.10 -0.03
CA GLY A 156 -0.71 6.25 0.82
C GLY A 156 0.80 6.44 0.97
N ILE A 157 1.25 7.69 0.90
CA ILE A 157 2.67 8.06 0.98
C ILE A 157 2.85 9.11 2.06
N LYS A 158 3.86 8.90 2.91
CA LYS A 158 4.37 9.87 3.85
C LYS A 158 5.78 10.26 3.44
N LEU A 159 5.97 11.53 3.11
CA LEU A 159 7.27 12.09 2.78
C LEU A 159 8.01 12.57 4.03
N ALA A 160 9.33 12.70 3.91
CA ALA A 160 10.11 13.40 4.92
C ALA A 160 9.84 14.91 4.86
N GLN A 161 9.74 15.54 6.03
CA GLN A 161 9.37 16.96 6.20
C GLN A 161 10.33 17.96 5.54
N ASN A 162 11.50 17.52 5.05
CA ASN A 162 12.51 18.37 4.42
C ASN A 162 12.31 18.59 2.91
N ILE A 163 11.31 17.94 2.28
CA ILE A 163 11.08 18.06 0.83
C ILE A 163 9.58 18.25 0.60
N LEU A 164 9.19 19.50 0.40
CA LEU A 164 7.85 19.92 -0.07
C LEU A 164 7.83 20.18 -1.58
N ASP A 165 8.84 19.73 -2.34
CA ASP A 165 8.90 19.96 -3.78
C ASP A 165 8.28 18.78 -4.55
N GLU A 166 7.12 19.04 -5.16
CA GLU A 166 6.34 18.09 -5.97
C GLU A 166 7.14 17.43 -7.12
N CYS A 167 8.25 18.05 -7.53
CA CYS A 167 9.03 17.68 -8.72
C CYS A 167 9.80 16.35 -8.60
N ASN A 168 10.27 15.97 -7.41
CA ASN A 168 11.04 14.73 -7.23
C ASN A 168 10.15 13.49 -7.22
N ILE A 169 8.94 13.61 -6.65
CA ILE A 169 7.95 12.53 -6.56
C ILE A 169 7.45 12.15 -7.96
N ALA A 170 7.16 13.15 -8.79
CA ALA A 170 6.72 12.93 -10.17
C ALA A 170 7.76 12.18 -11.03
N THR A 171 9.05 12.37 -10.73
CA THR A 171 10.17 11.71 -11.42
C THR A 171 10.27 10.23 -11.04
N GLU A 172 10.16 9.90 -9.74
CA GLU A 172 10.13 8.50 -9.30
C GLU A 172 8.85 7.76 -9.74
N ILE A 173 7.70 8.43 -9.72
CA ILE A 173 6.44 7.91 -10.30
C ILE A 173 6.58 7.74 -11.82
N GLY A 174 7.36 8.58 -12.48
CA GLY A 174 7.73 8.44 -13.90
C GLY A 174 8.39 7.09 -14.22
N LYS A 175 9.14 6.50 -13.27
CA LYS A 175 9.71 5.15 -13.42
C LYS A 175 8.64 4.06 -13.26
N LEU A 176 7.66 4.27 -12.38
CA LEU A 176 6.49 3.38 -12.23
C LEU A 176 5.57 3.42 -13.48
N LYS A 177 5.56 4.54 -14.21
CA LYS A 177 4.72 4.74 -15.42
C LYS A 177 5.04 3.83 -16.60
N VAL A 178 6.21 3.16 -16.61
CA VAL A 178 6.63 2.33 -17.75
C VAL A 178 5.72 1.11 -17.96
N GLU A 179 4.99 0.67 -16.94
CA GLU A 179 4.08 -0.50 -17.05
C GLU A 179 2.66 -0.25 -16.50
N LEU A 180 2.43 0.77 -15.66
CA LEU A 180 1.14 1.06 -15.03
C LEU A 180 0.73 2.53 -15.23
N LYS A 181 -0.54 2.78 -15.58
CA LYS A 181 -1.10 4.15 -15.55
C LYS A 181 -1.38 4.55 -14.10
N SER A 182 -0.43 5.24 -13.47
CA SER A 182 -0.53 5.79 -12.14
C SER A 182 -0.67 7.32 -12.15
N ILE A 183 -1.35 7.86 -11.14
CA ILE A 183 -1.59 9.30 -10.97
C ILE A 183 -1.34 9.67 -9.52
N LEU A 184 -0.57 10.73 -9.29
CA LEU A 184 -0.37 11.33 -7.98
C LEU A 184 -1.54 12.28 -7.68
N VAL A 185 -2.15 12.13 -6.51
CA VAL A 185 -3.30 12.93 -6.08
C VAL A 185 -3.11 13.35 -4.63
N THR A 186 -3.52 14.57 -4.30
CA THR A 186 -3.52 15.07 -2.91
C THR A 186 -4.81 14.69 -2.17
N ARG A 187 -4.78 14.67 -0.84
CA ARG A 187 -5.98 14.41 -0.02
C ARG A 187 -7.16 15.33 -0.39
N HIS A 188 -6.91 16.63 -0.55
CA HIS A 188 -7.95 17.60 -0.91
C HIS A 188 -8.59 17.28 -2.25
N GLU A 189 -7.81 16.82 -3.23
CA GLU A 189 -8.33 16.41 -4.53
C GLU A 189 -9.13 15.10 -4.48
N LEU A 190 -8.73 14.14 -3.64
CA LEU A 190 -9.52 12.92 -3.41
C LEU A 190 -10.87 13.23 -2.77
N ILE A 191 -10.88 14.07 -1.73
CA ILE A 191 -12.10 14.47 -1.01
C ILE A 191 -13.01 15.32 -1.91
N ALA A 192 -12.47 16.33 -2.59
CA ALA A 192 -13.25 17.25 -3.41
C ALA A 192 -13.84 16.60 -4.68
N ARG A 193 -13.23 15.52 -5.19
CA ARG A 193 -13.60 14.92 -6.48
C ARG A 193 -14.39 13.62 -6.35
N GLY A 194 -14.69 13.14 -5.14
CA GLY A 194 -15.47 11.92 -4.97
C GLY A 194 -15.63 11.47 -3.53
N ALA A 195 -16.62 12.03 -2.84
CA ALA A 195 -17.27 11.42 -1.68
C ALA A 195 -17.84 9.99 -1.95
N ASN A 196 -17.65 9.43 -3.15
CA ASN A 196 -18.10 8.08 -3.53
C ASN A 196 -16.97 7.06 -3.60
N ILE A 197 -15.75 7.32 -3.12
CA ILE A 197 -14.66 6.30 -3.13
C ILE A 197 -14.68 5.46 -1.83
N PHE A 198 -15.30 5.97 -0.75
CA PHE A 198 -15.22 5.40 0.60
C PHE A 198 -16.57 5.20 1.32
N GLU A 199 -17.70 5.47 0.66
CA GLU A 199 -19.01 4.89 1.02
C GLU A 199 -19.25 3.60 0.23
#